data_AF-A0A7K9Z6X5-F1
#
_entry.id   AF-A0A7K9Z6X5-F1
#
_cell.length_a   1.000
_cell.length_b   1.000
_cell.length_c   1.000
_cell.angle_alpha   90.00
_cell.angle_beta   90.00
_cell.angle_gamma   90.00
#
_symmetry.space_group_name_H-M   'P 1'
#
loop_
_entity.id
_entity.type
_entity.pdbx_description
1 polymer ?
#
loop_
_entity_poly.entity_id
_entity_poly.type
_entity_poly.pdbx_seq_one_letter_code
_entity_poly.pdbx_strand_id
1 'polypeptide(L)'
;PAREGMFSRGPGLNLTSGQYTAPIAGYYAFTTTLHIVRREPRRKGQGCRGSRLRVLICVQSCCQQNSNLETVSQLESSGDLFTISVTGTLYLQAGQYASVFVDNVAGSPLTVQSGSDFSAVLLGV
;
A
#
# COMPACT_ATOMS: atom_id res chain seq x y z
N PRO A 1 1.44 13.26 -9.18
CA PRO A 1 2.66 14.01 -9.57
C PRO A 1 3.82 13.63 -8.64
N ALA A 2 5.04 13.54 -9.19
CA ALA A 2 6.25 13.28 -8.42
C ALA A 2 6.52 14.42 -7.44
N ARG A 3 6.91 14.09 -6.20
CA ARG A 3 7.24 15.08 -5.16
C ARG A 3 8.75 15.28 -5.06
N GLU A 4 9.14 16.43 -4.53
CA GLU A 4 10.52 16.76 -4.18
C GLU A 4 11.09 15.68 -3.25
N GLY A 5 12.24 15.09 -3.60
CA GLY A 5 12.82 13.94 -2.88
C GLY A 5 12.34 12.56 -3.32
N MET A 6 11.46 12.44 -4.33
CA MET A 6 11.09 11.15 -4.92
C MET A 6 12.20 10.68 -5.86
N PHE A 7 12.88 9.59 -5.50
CA PHE A 7 13.92 8.98 -6.31
C PHE A 7 13.34 7.80 -7.11
N SER A 8 13.40 7.88 -8.42
CA SER A 8 13.16 6.74 -9.31
C SER A 8 14.43 6.44 -10.09
N ARG A 9 14.92 5.21 -9.97
CA ARG A 9 16.05 4.72 -10.78
C ARG A 9 15.56 3.58 -11.66
N GLY A 10 15.69 3.75 -12.97
CA GLY A 10 15.27 2.77 -13.96
C GLY A 10 13.77 2.84 -14.31
N PRO A 11 13.32 2.03 -15.28
CA PRO A 11 12.00 2.13 -15.89
C PRO A 11 10.90 1.35 -15.15
N GLY A 12 11.17 0.79 -13.97
CA GLY A 12 10.27 -0.17 -13.33
C GLY A 12 8.95 0.43 -12.84
N LEU A 13 8.92 1.70 -12.41
CA LEU A 13 7.72 2.31 -11.81
C LEU A 13 6.85 3.02 -12.86
N ASN A 14 5.61 2.55 -13.01
CA ASN A 14 4.57 3.21 -13.80
C ASN A 14 3.60 3.96 -12.88
N LEU A 15 3.67 5.29 -12.89
CA LEU A 15 2.84 6.16 -12.06
C LEU A 15 1.37 6.23 -12.50
N THR A 16 1.07 5.89 -13.76
CA THR A 16 -0.30 5.88 -14.28
C THR A 16 -1.05 4.64 -13.82
N SER A 17 -0.40 3.47 -13.84
CA SER A 17 -1.00 2.23 -13.37
C SER A 17 -0.76 1.94 -11.88
N GLY A 18 0.17 2.65 -11.24
CA GLY A 18 0.57 2.41 -9.85
C GLY A 18 1.34 1.09 -9.66
N GLN A 19 1.99 0.59 -10.71
CA GLN A 19 2.68 -0.69 -10.72
C GLN A 19 4.19 -0.51 -10.80
N TYR A 20 4.92 -1.32 -10.03
CA TYR A 20 6.37 -1.47 -10.15
C TYR A 20 6.71 -2.80 -10.81
N THR A 21 7.24 -2.77 -12.02
CA THR A 21 7.69 -3.95 -12.79
C THR A 21 9.17 -4.22 -12.56
N ALA A 22 9.49 -5.42 -12.10
CA ALA A 22 10.87 -5.86 -11.88
C ALA A 22 11.62 -5.98 -13.22
N PRO A 23 12.70 -5.21 -13.44
CA PRO A 23 13.47 -5.30 -14.67
C PRO A 23 14.32 -6.58 -14.73
N ILE A 24 14.71 -7.12 -13.56
CA ILE A 24 15.47 -8.37 -13.42
C ILE A 24 14.86 -9.23 -12.32
N ALA A 25 15.15 -10.53 -12.32
CA ALA A 25 14.74 -11.40 -11.23
C ALA A 25 15.59 -11.16 -9.98
N GLY A 26 14.99 -11.18 -8.79
CA GLY A 26 15.72 -11.01 -7.53
C GLY A 26 14.82 -10.65 -6.34
N TYR A 27 15.46 -10.40 -5.20
CA TYR A 27 14.82 -9.95 -3.97
C TYR A 27 14.71 -8.43 -3.93
N TYR A 28 13.49 -7.93 -3.74
CA TYR A 28 13.20 -6.50 -3.65
C TYR A 28 12.66 -6.16 -2.27
N ALA A 29 13.26 -5.16 -1.62
CA ALA A 29 12.71 -4.52 -0.44
C ALA A 29 11.60 -3.56 -0.86
N PHE A 30 10.42 -3.74 -0.30
CA PHE A 30 9.28 -2.86 -0.48
C PHE A 30 8.96 -2.12 0.81
N THR A 31 8.58 -0.86 0.68
CA THR A 31 8.02 -0.05 1.76
C THR A 31 6.89 0.79 1.20
N THR A 32 5.79 0.88 1.92
CA THR A 32 4.71 1.82 1.62
C THR A 32 4.18 2.40 2.91
N THR A 33 3.97 3.71 2.92
CA THR A 33 3.32 4.42 4.01
C THR A 33 2.11 5.13 3.45
N LEU A 34 0.92 4.77 3.91
CA LEU A 34 -0.32 5.38 3.48
C LEU A 34 -0.89 6.25 4.59
N HIS A 35 -1.11 7.53 4.27
CA HIS A 35 -1.88 8.44 5.09
C HIS A 35 -3.34 8.41 4.64
N ILE A 36 -4.24 8.00 5.52
CA ILE A 36 -5.62 7.70 5.19
C ILE A 36 -6.53 8.56 6.05
N VAL A 37 -7.49 9.20 5.40
CA VAL A 37 -8.55 9.96 6.05
C VAL A 37 -9.86 9.24 5.86
N ARG A 38 -10.57 9.03 6.96
CA ARG A 38 -11.94 8.53 6.94
C ARG A 38 -12.89 9.71 6.77
N ARG A 39 -13.69 9.70 5.72
CA ARG A 39 -14.83 10.64 5.61
C ARG A 39 -16.02 10.02 6.30
N GLU A 40 -16.27 10.39 7.55
CA GLU A 40 -17.53 10.03 8.22
C GLU A 40 -18.65 11.01 7.82
N PRO A 41 -19.78 10.53 7.27
CA PRO A 41 -21.04 11.15 7.59
C PRO A 41 -21.40 10.71 9.01
N ARG A 42 -21.25 11.60 10.00
CA ARG A 42 -21.65 11.35 11.39
C ARG A 42 -23.11 10.88 11.47
N ARG A 43 -23.36 9.57 11.49
CA ARG A 43 -24.66 9.03 11.89
C ARG A 43 -24.59 8.78 13.39
N LYS A 44 -25.17 9.71 14.17
CA LYS A 44 -25.37 9.57 15.62
C LYS A 44 -25.97 8.18 15.90
N GLY A 45 -25.22 7.32 16.59
CA GLY A 45 -25.71 6.04 17.11
C GLY A 45 -25.08 4.77 16.54
N GLN A 46 -24.25 4.85 15.50
CA GLN A 46 -23.55 3.66 14.98
C GLN A 46 -22.15 3.57 15.59
N GLY A 47 -22.03 2.87 16.72
CA GLY A 47 -20.73 2.50 17.26
C GLY A 47 -19.93 1.79 16.17
N CYS A 48 -18.88 2.45 15.68
CA CYS A 48 -17.96 1.81 14.75
C CYS A 48 -17.25 0.71 15.50
N ARG A 49 -17.79 -0.51 15.42
CA ARG A 49 -17.04 -1.72 15.76
C ARG A 49 -15.72 -1.62 15.00
N GLY A 50 -14.61 -1.66 15.75
CA GLY A 50 -13.25 -1.41 15.25
C GLY A 50 -13.08 -1.89 13.82
N SER A 51 -13.02 -0.91 12.92
CA SER A 51 -13.05 -1.18 11.50
C SER A 51 -11.66 -1.62 11.06
N ARG A 52 -11.53 -2.81 10.46
CA ARG A 52 -10.22 -3.32 10.05
C ARG A 52 -9.86 -2.78 8.68
N LEU A 53 -8.65 -2.27 8.57
CA LEU A 53 -8.03 -1.88 7.32
C LEU A 53 -6.84 -2.81 7.07
N ARG A 54 -6.76 -3.38 5.86
CA ARG A 54 -5.60 -4.17 5.45
C ARG A 54 -4.94 -3.48 4.27
N VAL A 55 -3.63 -3.29 4.36
CA VAL A 55 -2.81 -2.80 3.26
C VAL A 55 -1.89 -3.93 2.85
N LEU A 56 -1.85 -4.21 1.55
CA LEU A 56 -1.10 -5.32 0.99
C LEU A 56 -0.22 -4.85 -0.16
N ILE A 57 0.95 -5.45 -0.31
CA ILE A 57 1.77 -5.34 -1.51
C ILE A 57 1.75 -6.69 -2.18
N CYS A 58 1.24 -6.78 -3.41
CA CYS A 58 0.98 -8.06 -4.06
C CYS A 58 1.70 -8.15 -5.41
N VAL A 59 2.26 -9.33 -5.69
CA VAL A 59 2.87 -9.64 -6.99
C VAL A 59 1.79 -10.09 -7.96
N GLN A 60 1.75 -9.51 -9.16
CA GLN A 60 0.77 -9.82 -10.22
C GLN A 60 -0.70 -9.73 -9.77
N SER A 61 -1.00 -8.85 -8.82
CA SER A 61 -2.33 -8.77 -8.18
C SER A 61 -2.77 -10.04 -7.41
N CYS A 62 -1.86 -11.00 -7.20
CA CYS A 62 -2.11 -12.20 -6.42
C CYS A 62 -1.75 -11.96 -4.95
N CYS A 63 -2.75 -11.57 -4.15
CA CYS A 63 -2.58 -11.34 -2.70
C CYS A 63 -2.81 -12.61 -1.85
N GLN A 64 -2.49 -13.79 -2.40
CA GLN A 64 -2.65 -15.08 -1.73
C GLN A 64 -1.30 -15.77 -1.59
N GLN A 65 -1.14 -16.54 -0.52
CA GLN A 65 -0.10 -17.56 -0.36
C GLN A 65 1.34 -17.08 -0.65
N ASN A 66 2.01 -16.51 0.38
CA ASN A 66 3.44 -16.14 0.40
C ASN A 66 3.92 -15.17 -0.71
N SER A 67 3.01 -14.62 -1.50
CA SER A 67 3.33 -13.72 -2.64
C SER A 67 2.94 -12.28 -2.36
N ASN A 68 2.78 -11.93 -1.08
CA ASN A 68 2.37 -10.62 -0.64
C ASN A 68 2.99 -10.25 0.71
N LEU A 69 3.09 -8.94 0.93
CA LEU A 69 3.31 -8.35 2.23
C LEU A 69 1.99 -7.78 2.72
N GLU A 70 1.69 -7.91 4.00
CA GLU A 70 0.47 -7.35 4.57
C GLU A 70 0.70 -6.68 5.92
N THR A 71 -0.09 -5.66 6.20
CA THR A 71 -0.28 -5.13 7.55
C THR A 71 -1.75 -4.86 7.76
N VAL A 72 -2.22 -5.21 8.96
CA VAL A 72 -3.60 -4.97 9.38
C VAL A 72 -3.56 -3.93 10.48
N SER A 73 -4.40 -2.91 10.36
CA SER A 73 -4.63 -1.96 11.44
C SER A 73 -6.11 -1.85 11.78
N GLN A 74 -6.36 -1.53 13.04
CA GLN A 74 -7.69 -1.20 13.53
C GLN A 74 -7.89 0.31 13.43
N LEU A 75 -8.97 0.71 12.76
CA LEU A 75 -9.38 2.09 12.64
C LEU A 75 -10.12 2.49 13.91
N GLU A 76 -9.47 3.32 14.72
CA GLU A 76 -10.05 3.91 15.91
C GLU A 76 -11.02 5.04 15.54
N SER A 77 -12.04 5.24 16.39
CA SER A 77 -13.17 6.14 16.11
C SER A 77 -12.82 7.64 16.17
N SER A 78 -11.59 8.01 16.53
CA SER A 78 -11.16 9.41 16.56
C SER A 78 -10.79 9.86 15.15
N GLY A 79 -11.70 10.59 14.51
CA GLY A 79 -11.45 11.26 13.24
C GLY A 79 -10.16 12.06 13.25
N ASP A 80 -9.28 11.81 12.29
CA ASP A 80 -9.15 12.70 11.13
C ASP A 80 -7.95 12.34 10.25
N LEU A 81 -7.00 11.54 10.74
CA LEU A 81 -5.89 11.02 9.94
C LEU A 81 -5.31 9.78 10.60
N PHE A 82 -5.13 8.71 9.82
CA PHE A 82 -4.46 7.50 10.27
C PHE A 82 -3.33 7.14 9.30
N THR A 83 -2.23 6.59 9.83
CA THR A 83 -1.07 6.19 9.03
C THR A 83 -0.84 4.69 9.18
N ILE A 84 -0.70 3.98 8.06
CA ILE A 84 -0.38 2.56 8.01
C ILE A 84 0.81 2.35 7.10
N SER A 85 1.76 1.54 7.56
CA SER A 85 2.96 1.21 6.81
C SER A 85 3.08 -0.30 6.61
N VAL A 86 3.50 -0.72 5.41
CA VAL A 86 3.90 -2.10 5.12
C VAL A 86 5.35 -2.08 4.67
N THR A 87 6.18 -2.92 5.29
CA THR A 87 7.58 -3.09 4.92
C THR A 87 7.90 -4.58 4.85
N GLY A 88 8.70 -4.98 3.87
CA GLY A 88 9.17 -6.35 3.75
C GLY A 88 9.91 -6.62 2.46
N THR A 89 10.25 -7.88 2.21
CA THR A 89 10.99 -8.30 1.02
C THR A 89 10.17 -9.30 0.24
N LEU A 90 10.10 -9.15 -1.08
CA LEU A 90 9.49 -10.11 -1.99
C LEU A 90 10.46 -10.46 -3.11
N TYR A 91 10.46 -11.72 -3.51
CA TYR A 91 11.17 -12.15 -4.72
C TYR A 91 10.27 -11.91 -5.94
N LEU A 92 10.78 -11.21 -6.95
CA LEU A 92 10.08 -10.99 -8.21
C LEU A 92 10.90 -11.61 -9.35
N GLN A 93 10.21 -12.27 -10.27
CA GLN A 93 10.78 -12.64 -11.58
C GLN A 93 10.82 -11.41 -12.50
N ALA A 94 11.71 -11.43 -13.49
CA ALA A 94 11.75 -10.38 -14.50
C ALA A 94 10.40 -10.23 -15.21
N GLY A 95 9.89 -9.00 -15.29
CA GLY A 95 8.60 -8.68 -15.88
C GLY A 95 7.39 -8.84 -14.95
N GLN A 96 7.56 -9.43 -13.76
CA GLN A 96 6.50 -9.39 -12.74
C GLN A 96 6.36 -7.99 -12.17
N TYR A 97 5.12 -7.60 -11.87
CA TYR A 97 4.83 -6.33 -11.23
C TYR A 97 4.36 -6.53 -9.79
N ALA A 98 4.64 -5.53 -8.95
CA ALA A 98 4.07 -5.37 -7.63
C ALA A 98 3.22 -4.10 -7.55
N SER A 99 2.13 -4.16 -6.81
CA SER A 99 1.26 -3.00 -6.55
C SER A 99 0.68 -3.04 -5.14
N VAL A 100 0.30 -1.87 -4.64
CA VAL A 100 -0.30 -1.70 -3.31
C VAL A 100 -1.81 -1.81 -3.42
N PHE A 101 -2.41 -2.63 -2.56
CA PHE A 101 -3.86 -2.82 -2.43
C PHE A 101 -4.31 -2.41 -1.04
N VAL A 102 -5.51 -1.83 -0.97
CA VAL A 102 -6.16 -1.45 0.28
C VAL A 102 -7.50 -2.17 0.36
N ASP A 103 -7.61 -3.10 1.31
CA ASP A 103 -8.84 -3.83 1.62
C ASP A 103 -9.54 -3.13 2.79
N ASN A 104 -10.67 -2.50 2.46
CA ASN A 104 -11.45 -1.64 3.35
C ASN A 104 -12.68 -2.39 3.90
N VAL A 105 -12.53 -2.98 5.08
CA VAL A 105 -13.61 -3.66 5.79
C VAL A 105 -14.41 -2.69 6.68
N ALA A 106 -14.07 -1.39 6.68
CA ALA A 106 -14.70 -0.38 7.54
C ALA A 106 -16.13 -0.01 7.16
N GLY A 107 -16.61 -0.42 5.98
CA GLY A 107 -17.94 -0.09 5.47
C GLY A 107 -18.17 1.41 5.21
N SER A 108 -17.13 2.24 5.33
CA SER A 108 -17.15 3.69 5.10
C SER A 108 -16.09 4.07 4.06
N PRO A 109 -16.32 5.10 3.24
CA PRO A 109 -15.32 5.56 2.27
C PRO A 109 -14.06 6.07 2.97
N LEU A 110 -12.92 5.67 2.44
CA LEU A 110 -11.58 6.12 2.85
C LEU A 110 -10.94 6.91 1.72
N THR A 111 -10.11 7.88 2.07
CA THR A 111 -9.33 8.66 1.10
C THR A 111 -7.87 8.55 1.44
N VAL A 112 -7.06 8.05 0.49
CA VAL A 112 -5.60 8.08 0.60
C VAL A 112 -5.14 9.50 0.29
N GLN A 113 -4.43 10.10 1.24
CA GLN A 113 -3.95 11.47 1.17
C GLN A 113 -2.67 11.60 0.35
N SER A 114 -2.53 12.79 -0.23
CA SER A 114 -1.26 13.22 -0.82
C SER A 114 -0.19 13.30 0.27
N GLY A 115 0.93 12.63 0.07
CA GLY A 115 1.96 12.43 1.10
C GLY A 115 2.21 10.97 1.43
N SER A 116 1.29 10.09 1.05
CA SER A 116 1.56 8.66 1.04
C SER A 116 2.71 8.32 0.09
N ASP A 117 3.50 7.31 0.43
CA ASP A 117 4.70 6.90 -0.29
C ASP A 117 4.73 5.40 -0.59
N PHE A 118 5.56 5.08 -1.60
CA PHE A 118 5.89 3.73 -2.01
C PHE A 118 7.35 3.72 -2.51
N SER A 119 8.11 2.72 -2.08
CA SER A 119 9.48 2.48 -2.54
C SER A 119 9.72 0.99 -2.78
N ALA A 120 10.51 0.71 -3.82
CA ALA A 120 11.00 -0.63 -4.14
C ALA A 120 12.49 -0.56 -4.45
N VAL A 121 13.31 -1.40 -3.81
CA VAL A 121 14.76 -1.43 -3.98
C VAL A 121 15.22 -2.87 -4.20
N LEU A 122 15.98 -3.12 -5.27
CA LEU A 122 16.63 -4.41 -5.49
C LEU A 122 17.74 -4.60 -4.43
N LEU A 123 17.65 -5.68 -3.66
CA LEU A 123 18.64 -6.07 -2.67
C LEU A 123 19.71 -7.00 -3.24
N GLY A 124 19.30 -7.91 -4.12
CA GLY A 124 20.19 -8.94 -4.68
C GLY A 124 19.43 -9.89 -5.61
N VAL A 125 20.19 -10.66 -6.39
CA VAL A 125 19.70 -11.69 -7.32
C VAL A 125 19.86 -13.08 -6.74
#